data_AF-A0AAW2MB36-F1
#
_entry.id   AF-A0AAW2MB36-F1
#
_cell.length_a   1.000
_cell.length_b   1.000
_cell.length_c   1.000
_cell.angle_alpha   90.00
_cell.angle_beta   90.00
_cell.angle_gamma   90.00
#
_symmetry.space_group_name_H-M   'P 1'
#
loop_
_entity.id
_entity.type
_entity.pdbx_description
1 polymer ?
#
loop_
_entity_poly.entity_id
_entity_poly.type
_entity_poly.pdbx_seq_one_letter_code
_entity_poly.pdbx_strand_id
1 'polypeptide(L)'
;MAVVPQESINQFEALMEEVDESLKRTFQNVHQGYPHETLTRFLKAREGNVTKAHKMLVDCLNWRVQNDIDDMLAGLPVFAVGVGLSTFDKASLMTIISSIDDLNYPEKTQTYYIVNAPYVFSACWKVVKPLLQERTRRKIDVLSGCGQE
;
A
#
# COMPACT_ATOMS: atom_id res chain seq x y z
N MET A 1 12.61 0.72 12.91
CA MET A 1 12.29 -0.08 11.70
C MET A 1 12.73 -1.51 11.97
N ALA A 2 11.90 -2.51 11.69
CA ALA A 2 12.33 -3.90 11.78
C ALA A 2 13.52 -4.13 10.83
N VAL A 3 14.62 -4.65 11.35
CA VAL A 3 15.78 -5.07 10.55
C VAL A 3 15.42 -6.41 9.95
N VAL A 4 15.36 -6.49 8.62
CA VAL A 4 15.08 -7.74 7.91
C VAL A 4 16.41 -8.45 7.66
N PRO A 5 16.59 -9.70 8.12
CA PRO A 5 17.81 -10.48 7.83
C PRO A 5 17.96 -10.76 6.33
N GLN A 6 19.19 -10.72 5.82
CA GLN A 6 19.48 -11.01 4.41
C GLN A 6 19.04 -12.43 4.01
N GLU A 7 19.17 -13.40 4.92
CA GLU A 7 18.71 -14.77 4.71
C GLU A 7 17.22 -14.86 4.41
N SER A 8 16.40 -14.06 5.10
CA SER A 8 14.95 -13.98 4.85
C SER A 8 14.63 -13.44 3.47
N ILE A 9 15.48 -12.55 2.92
CA ILE A 9 15.31 -12.00 1.59
C ILE A 9 15.69 -13.05 0.54
N ASN A 10 16.81 -13.74 0.72
CA ASN A 10 17.23 -14.82 -0.19
C ASN A 10 16.20 -15.96 -0.25
N GLN A 11 15.64 -16.34 0.91
CA GLN A 11 14.56 -17.34 0.97
C GLN A 11 13.29 -16.84 0.24
N PHE A 12 12.98 -15.56 0.36
CA PHE A 12 11.82 -14.98 -0.30
C PHE A 12 12.04 -14.86 -1.83
N GLU A 13 13.26 -14.54 -2.28
CA GLU A 13 13.63 -14.56 -3.70
C GLU A 13 13.46 -15.96 -4.29
N ALA A 14 13.95 -17.01 -3.62
CA ALA A 14 13.77 -18.38 -4.06
C ALA A 14 12.29 -18.77 -4.21
N LEU A 15 11.43 -18.36 -3.27
CA LEU A 15 9.99 -18.59 -3.39
C LEU A 15 9.38 -17.86 -4.60
N MET A 16 9.88 -16.68 -4.94
CA MET A 16 9.41 -15.92 -6.11
C MET A 16 9.83 -16.54 -7.45
N GLU A 17 10.91 -17.33 -7.49
CA GLU A 17 11.32 -18.08 -8.68
C GLU A 17 10.35 -19.22 -9.02
N GLU A 18 9.69 -19.80 -8.01
CA GLU A 18 8.73 -20.90 -8.14
C GLU A 18 7.33 -20.45 -8.60
N VAL A 19 7.05 -19.15 -8.60
CA VAL A 19 5.72 -18.60 -8.95
C VAL A 19 5.50 -18.61 -10.47
N ASP A 20 4.24 -18.73 -10.89
CA ASP A 20 3.81 -18.69 -12.29
C ASP A 20 4.35 -17.47 -13.06
N GLU A 21 4.63 -17.67 -14.36
CA GLU A 21 5.17 -16.63 -15.26
C GLU A 21 4.26 -15.39 -15.38
N SER A 22 2.94 -15.57 -15.24
CA SER A 22 1.98 -14.46 -15.20
C SER A 22 2.25 -13.52 -14.02
N LEU A 23 2.49 -14.08 -12.84
CA LEU A 23 2.76 -13.32 -11.62
C LEU A 23 4.18 -12.73 -11.65
N LYS A 24 5.16 -13.41 -12.25
CA LYS A 24 6.50 -12.84 -12.48
C LYS A 24 6.44 -11.59 -13.36
N ARG A 25 5.64 -11.60 -14.42
CA ARG A 25 5.43 -10.42 -15.29
C ARG A 25 4.82 -9.26 -14.52
N THR A 26 3.77 -9.50 -13.74
CA THR A 26 3.17 -8.45 -12.91
C THR A 26 4.12 -7.99 -11.79
N PHE A 27 4.93 -8.88 -11.24
CA PHE A 27 5.94 -8.53 -10.25
C PHE A 27 6.98 -7.58 -10.82
N GLN A 28 7.40 -7.75 -12.08
CA GLN A 28 8.28 -6.80 -12.78
C GLN A 28 7.71 -5.38 -12.79
N ASN A 29 6.41 -5.25 -13.05
CA ASN A 29 5.71 -3.96 -13.03
C ASN A 29 5.66 -3.36 -11.62
N VAL A 30 5.52 -4.19 -10.57
CA VAL A 30 5.47 -3.75 -9.17
C VAL A 30 6.83 -3.26 -8.67
N HIS A 31 7.91 -3.95 -9.03
CA HIS A 31 9.23 -3.63 -8.47
C HIS A 31 10.00 -2.57 -9.26
N GLN A 32 9.65 -2.28 -10.52
CA GLN A 32 10.23 -1.18 -11.32
C GLN A 32 11.78 -1.17 -11.35
N GLY A 33 12.40 -2.35 -11.44
CA GLY A 33 13.86 -2.51 -11.39
C GLY A 33 14.47 -2.67 -9.99
N TYR A 34 13.68 -2.55 -8.92
CA TYR A 34 14.13 -2.72 -7.52
C TYR A 34 13.44 -3.91 -6.82
N PRO A 35 13.73 -5.16 -7.24
CA PRO A 35 13.10 -6.37 -6.67
C PRO A 35 13.42 -6.54 -5.18
N HIS A 36 14.68 -6.36 -4.79
CA HIS A 36 15.14 -6.53 -3.43
C HIS A 36 14.45 -5.59 -2.42
N GLU A 37 14.29 -4.32 -2.79
CA GLU A 37 13.59 -3.31 -1.97
C GLU A 37 12.11 -3.62 -1.86
N THR A 38 11.51 -4.12 -2.93
CA THR A 38 10.11 -4.54 -2.96
C THR A 38 9.90 -5.72 -2.02
N LEU A 39 10.70 -6.78 -2.09
CA LEU A 39 10.61 -7.91 -1.16
C LEU A 39 10.83 -7.49 0.29
N THR A 40 11.80 -6.59 0.52
CA THR A 40 12.05 -6.01 1.85
C THR A 40 10.83 -5.30 2.43
N ARG A 41 10.05 -4.58 1.60
CA ARG A 41 8.82 -3.90 2.04
C ARG A 41 7.75 -4.89 2.51
N PHE A 42 7.53 -5.97 1.74
CA PHE A 42 6.58 -7.03 2.11
C PHE A 42 7.03 -7.78 3.38
N LEU A 43 8.34 -8.04 3.53
CA LEU A 43 8.90 -8.63 4.75
C LEU A 43 8.72 -7.71 5.96
N LYS A 44 9.01 -6.42 5.84
CA LYS A 44 8.79 -5.43 6.92
C LYS A 44 7.32 -5.38 7.35
N ALA A 45 6.38 -5.41 6.40
CA ALA A 45 4.95 -5.38 6.68
C ALA A 45 4.43 -6.62 7.44
N ARG A 46 5.20 -7.71 7.42
CA ARG A 46 4.91 -8.99 8.10
C ARG A 46 5.99 -9.37 9.12
N GLU A 47 6.70 -8.36 9.66
CA GLU A 47 7.65 -8.52 10.78
C GLU A 47 8.77 -9.54 10.47
N GLY A 48 9.19 -9.64 9.22
CA GLY A 48 10.23 -10.56 8.76
C GLY A 48 9.74 -12.00 8.51
N ASN A 49 8.44 -12.29 8.66
CA ASN A 49 7.90 -13.62 8.39
C ASN A 49 7.77 -13.85 6.87
N VAL A 50 8.64 -14.71 6.32
CA VAL A 50 8.73 -15.01 4.89
C VAL A 50 7.43 -15.59 4.32
N THR A 51 6.84 -16.60 4.97
CA THR A 51 5.61 -17.25 4.48
C THR A 51 4.43 -16.28 4.41
N LYS A 52 4.26 -15.44 5.44
CA LYS A 52 3.19 -14.43 5.47
C LYS A 52 3.44 -13.31 4.46
N ALA A 53 4.70 -12.90 4.27
CA ALA A 53 5.09 -11.90 3.28
C ALA A 53 4.89 -12.41 1.85
N HIS A 54 5.29 -13.66 1.59
CA HIS A 54 5.08 -14.34 0.31
C HIS A 54 3.60 -14.47 -0.01
N LYS A 55 2.79 -14.95 0.93
CA LYS A 55 1.34 -15.00 0.75
C LYS A 55 0.76 -13.62 0.43
N MET A 56 1.17 -12.58 1.15
CA MET A 56 0.70 -11.20 0.91
C MET A 56 1.09 -10.69 -0.48
N LEU A 57 2.32 -10.97 -0.93
CA LEU A 57 2.78 -10.58 -2.26
C LEU A 57 2.04 -11.33 -3.37
N VAL A 58 1.86 -12.64 -3.23
CA VAL A 58 1.10 -13.46 -4.18
C VAL A 58 -0.36 -13.03 -4.23
N ASP A 59 -1.00 -12.77 -3.09
CA ASP A 59 -2.38 -12.27 -3.05
C ASP A 59 -2.50 -10.90 -3.76
N CYS A 60 -1.50 -10.01 -3.60
CA CYS A 60 -1.41 -8.73 -4.32
C CYS A 60 -1.24 -8.91 -5.84
N LEU A 61 -0.32 -9.78 -6.28
CA LEU A 61 -0.08 -10.05 -7.70
C LEU A 61 -1.32 -10.68 -8.36
N ASN A 62 -1.97 -11.62 -7.69
CA ASN A 62 -3.23 -12.20 -8.17
C ASN A 62 -4.34 -11.15 -8.31
N TRP A 63 -4.48 -10.25 -7.33
CA TRP A 63 -5.45 -9.15 -7.44
C TRP A 63 -5.16 -8.24 -8.65
N ARG A 64 -3.88 -7.94 -8.91
CA ARG A 64 -3.48 -7.14 -10.08
C ARG A 64 -3.83 -7.80 -11.41
N VAL A 65 -3.59 -9.11 -11.52
CA VAL A 65 -3.95 -9.90 -12.71
C VAL A 65 -5.48 -9.97 -12.86
N GLN A 66 -6.22 -10.19 -11.78
CA GLN A 66 -7.69 -10.29 -11.81
C GLN A 66 -8.40 -8.98 -12.15
N ASN A 67 -7.76 -7.83 -11.90
CA ASN A 67 -8.33 -6.50 -12.12
C ASN A 67 -7.63 -5.75 -13.27
N ASP A 68 -6.81 -6.44 -14.07
CA ASP A 68 -6.07 -5.89 -15.21
C ASP A 68 -5.31 -4.57 -14.89
N ILE A 69 -4.76 -4.48 -13.68
CA ILE A 69 -4.17 -3.24 -13.14
C ILE A 69 -2.96 -2.79 -13.96
N ASP A 70 -2.22 -3.74 -14.52
CA ASP A 70 -1.03 -3.46 -15.33
C ASP A 70 -1.40 -2.83 -16.69
N ASP A 71 -2.61 -3.10 -17.21
CA ASP A 71 -3.10 -2.57 -18.48
C ASP A 71 -3.99 -1.33 -18.30
N MET A 72 -4.29 -0.94 -17.05
CA MET A 72 -5.11 0.22 -16.69
C MET A 72 -4.58 1.55 -17.25
N LEU A 73 -3.27 1.67 -17.50
CA LEU A 73 -2.66 2.87 -18.09
C LEU A 73 -2.51 2.78 -19.62
N ALA A 74 -2.65 1.59 -20.21
CA ALA A 74 -2.55 1.38 -21.66
C ALA A 74 -3.88 1.62 -22.39
N GLY A 75 -5.01 1.55 -21.67
CA GLY A 75 -6.35 1.83 -22.20
C GLY A 75 -7.02 3.05 -21.57
N LEU A 76 -6.92 4.19 -22.25
CA LEU A 76 -7.73 5.42 -22.06
C LEU A 76 -7.53 6.22 -20.75
N PRO A 77 -7.69 7.55 -20.80
CA PRO A 77 -7.51 8.42 -19.64
C PRO A 77 -8.54 8.11 -18.56
N VAL A 78 -8.06 8.19 -17.32
CA VAL A 78 -8.76 7.98 -16.04
C VAL A 78 -10.13 8.66 -15.98
N PHE A 79 -11.17 8.00 -16.50
CA PHE A 79 -12.56 8.28 -16.16
C PHE A 79 -13.33 6.96 -16.08
N ALA A 80 -13.47 6.49 -14.83
CA ALA A 80 -14.59 5.72 -14.30
C ALA A 80 -15.16 4.58 -15.18
N VAL A 81 -14.79 3.33 -14.86
CA VAL A 81 -15.60 2.16 -15.22
C VAL A 81 -16.21 1.57 -13.95
N GLY A 82 -17.50 1.89 -13.75
CA GLY A 82 -18.50 0.91 -13.32
C GLY A 82 -18.50 0.42 -11.87
N VAL A 83 -18.60 1.30 -10.89
CA VAL A 83 -19.24 0.95 -9.60
C VAL A 83 -20.37 1.94 -9.35
N GLY A 84 -21.59 1.43 -9.17
CA GLY A 84 -22.81 2.22 -9.03
C GLY A 84 -22.67 3.29 -7.94
N LEU A 85 -22.70 4.56 -8.37
CA LEU A 85 -22.41 5.75 -7.56
C LEU A 85 -23.51 6.16 -6.56
N SER A 86 -24.50 5.30 -6.28
CA SER A 86 -25.69 5.71 -5.52
C SER A 86 -25.76 5.26 -4.06
N THR A 87 -24.87 4.39 -3.56
CA THR A 87 -24.95 3.97 -2.14
C THR A 87 -23.60 3.57 -1.52
N PHE A 88 -22.50 4.17 -1.94
CA PHE A 88 -21.26 3.99 -1.19
C PHE A 88 -21.21 4.97 -0.04
N ASP A 89 -21.53 4.48 1.16
CA ASP A 89 -21.21 5.18 2.40
C ASP A 89 -19.73 5.59 2.36
N LYS A 90 -19.46 6.90 2.50
CA LYS A 90 -18.10 7.46 2.40
C LYS A 90 -17.14 6.78 3.38
N ALA A 91 -17.62 6.28 4.51
CA ALA A 91 -16.82 5.52 5.47
C ALA A 91 -16.40 4.14 4.94
N SER A 92 -17.29 3.46 4.21
CA SER A 92 -17.02 2.16 3.58
C SER A 92 -16.02 2.28 2.44
N LEU A 93 -16.10 3.34 1.63
CA LEU A 93 -15.11 3.62 0.57
C LEU A 93 -13.72 3.88 1.14
N MET A 94 -13.61 4.69 2.20
CA MET A 94 -12.33 4.94 2.85
C MET A 94 -11.71 3.65 3.41
N THR A 95 -12.53 2.79 4.00
CA THR A 95 -12.08 1.49 4.53
C THR A 95 -11.59 0.60 3.40
N ILE A 96 -12.33 0.51 2.29
CA ILE A 96 -11.94 -0.29 1.11
C ILE A 96 -10.63 0.24 0.51
N ILE A 97 -10.52 1.54 0.27
CA ILE A 97 -9.30 2.17 -0.27
C ILE A 97 -8.11 1.92 0.66
N SER A 98 -8.26 2.15 1.97
CA SER A 98 -7.19 1.89 2.94
C SER A 98 -6.78 0.42 2.99
N SER A 99 -7.74 -0.50 2.87
CA SER A 99 -7.46 -1.94 2.85
C SER A 99 -6.73 -2.37 1.57
N ILE A 100 -7.08 -1.79 0.43
CA ILE A 100 -6.38 -2.03 -0.85
C ILE A 100 -4.96 -1.46 -0.77
N ASP A 101 -4.78 -0.28 -0.17
CA ASP A 101 -3.47 0.37 -0.03
C ASP A 101 -2.54 -0.44 0.91
N ASP A 102 -3.05 -0.85 2.07
CA ASP A 102 -2.30 -1.64 3.06
C ASP A 102 -1.96 -3.06 2.56
N LEU A 103 -2.83 -3.67 1.76
CA LEU A 103 -2.62 -5.02 1.23
C LEU A 103 -1.72 -5.05 -0.01
N ASN A 104 -1.84 -4.06 -0.90
CA ASN A 104 -1.18 -4.08 -2.20
C ASN A 104 0.04 -3.15 -2.31
N TYR A 105 0.11 -2.09 -1.50
CA TYR A 105 1.21 -1.11 -1.53
C TYR A 105 1.92 -0.96 -0.16
N PRO A 106 2.35 -2.07 0.48
CA PRO A 106 2.94 -2.00 1.81
C PRO A 106 4.18 -1.12 1.82
N GLU A 107 4.25 -0.17 2.75
CA GLU A 107 5.43 0.71 2.93
C GLU A 107 5.82 1.55 1.68
N LYS A 108 4.92 1.83 0.72
CA LYS A 108 5.16 2.86 -0.32
C LYS A 108 5.05 4.27 0.23
N THR A 109 4.09 4.50 1.13
CA THR A 109 3.84 5.83 1.68
C THR A 109 4.69 6.06 2.92
N GLN A 110 5.59 7.05 2.82
CA GLN A 110 6.48 7.44 3.90
C GLN A 110 5.79 8.42 4.86
N THR A 111 5.13 9.46 4.33
CA THR A 111 4.39 10.46 5.11
C THR A 111 3.21 11.04 4.30
N TYR A 112 2.03 11.15 4.92
CA TYR A 112 0.89 11.94 4.45
C TYR A 112 0.92 13.30 5.13
N TYR A 113 0.93 14.37 4.33
CA TYR A 113 0.87 15.73 4.85
C TYR A 113 -0.54 16.29 4.71
N ILE A 114 -1.14 16.69 5.83
CA ILE A 114 -2.39 17.44 5.84
C ILE A 114 -2.03 18.92 5.94
N VAL A 115 -2.20 19.64 4.84
CA VAL A 115 -1.87 21.06 4.70
C VAL A 115 -3.12 21.93 4.80
N ASN A 116 -2.97 23.16 5.30
CA ASN A 116 -4.05 24.15 5.42
C ASN A 116 -5.30 23.63 6.18
N ALA A 117 -5.07 22.84 7.23
CA ALA A 117 -6.15 22.31 8.05
C ALA A 117 -6.78 23.43 8.92
N PRO A 118 -8.12 23.61 8.91
CA PRO A 118 -8.77 24.61 9.76
C PRO A 118 -8.56 24.26 11.24
N TYR A 119 -8.55 25.25 12.13
CA TYR A 119 -8.23 25.05 13.57
C TYR A 119 -9.04 23.92 14.23
N VAL A 120 -10.31 23.76 13.84
CA VAL A 120 -11.22 22.70 14.30
C VAL A 120 -10.69 21.28 13.98
N PHE A 121 -9.94 21.12 12.90
CA PHE A 121 -9.33 19.85 12.51
C PHE A 121 -8.39 19.31 13.59
N SER A 122 -7.65 20.17 14.30
CA SER A 122 -6.74 19.74 15.37
C SER A 122 -7.49 19.10 16.55
N ALA A 123 -8.69 19.60 16.87
CA ALA A 123 -9.55 19.04 17.92
C ALA A 123 -10.14 17.69 17.48
N CYS A 124 -10.65 17.61 16.25
CA CYS A 124 -11.15 16.36 15.68
C CYS A 124 -10.03 15.31 15.55
N TRP A 125 -8.82 15.72 15.14
CA TRP A 125 -7.67 14.83 14.99
C TRP A 125 -7.24 14.21 16.32
N LYS A 126 -7.32 14.94 17.44
CA LYS A 126 -7.05 14.38 18.78
C LYS A 126 -8.01 13.24 19.15
N VAL A 127 -9.24 13.28 18.66
CA VAL A 127 -10.27 12.26 18.90
C VAL A 127 -10.13 11.08 17.93
N VAL A 128 -9.81 11.34 16.67
CA VAL A 128 -9.71 10.31 15.61
C VAL A 128 -8.37 9.57 15.63
N LYS A 129 -7.26 10.27 15.91
CA LYS A 129 -5.90 9.70 15.94
C LYS A 129 -5.78 8.41 16.78
N PRO A 130 -6.35 8.28 18.00
CA PRO A 130 -6.27 7.03 18.75
C PRO A 130 -7.04 5.85 18.14
N LEU A 131 -7.99 6.11 17.23
CA LEU A 131 -8.76 5.07 16.53
C LEU A 131 -8.02 4.50 15.30
N LEU A 132 -6.97 5.19 14.83
CA LEU A 132 -6.16 4.73 13.72
C LEU A 132 -5.10 3.71 14.20
N GLN A 133 -4.79 2.73 13.36
CA GLN A 133 -3.70 1.80 13.61
C GLN A 133 -2.36 2.55 13.72
N GLU A 134 -1.47 2.05 14.58
CA GLU A 134 -0.16 2.68 14.85
C GLU A 134 0.68 2.89 13.59
N ARG A 135 0.56 1.99 12.60
CA ARG A 135 1.23 2.11 11.29
C ARG A 135 0.76 3.33 10.50
N THR A 136 -0.54 3.64 10.53
CA THR A 136 -1.15 4.78 9.84
C THR A 136 -0.91 6.08 10.61
N ARG A 137 -1.01 6.05 11.95
CA ARG A 137 -0.78 7.23 12.81
C ARG A 137 0.60 7.84 12.67
N ARG A 138 1.63 7.00 12.49
CA ARG A 138 3.03 7.45 12.36
C ARG A 138 3.32 8.11 11.01
N LYS A 139 2.50 7.81 10.00
CA LYS A 139 2.67 8.33 8.65
C LYS A 139 1.95 9.66 8.45
N ILE A 140 1.02 10.05 9.33
CA ILE A 140 0.21 11.27 9.13
C ILE A 140 0.79 12.42 9.93
N ASP A 141 1.27 13.44 9.22
CA ASP A 141 1.72 14.70 9.80
C ASP A 141 0.75 15.83 9.41
N VAL A 142 0.35 16.61 10.41
CA VAL A 142 -0.60 17.71 10.24
C VAL A 142 0.19 19.00 10.37
N LEU A 143 0.51 19.60 9.22
CA LEU A 143 1.33 20.79 9.18
C LEU A 143 0.45 22.01 9.53
N SER A 144 0.83 22.71 10.60
CA SER A 144 0.21 23.98 10.99
C SER A 144 0.94 25.14 10.33
N GLY A 145 0.31 25.78 9.33
CA GLY A 145 0.85 26.98 8.67
C GLY A 145 0.58 27.03 7.17
N CYS A 146 0.77 28.21 6.58
CA CYS A 146 0.91 28.38 5.14
C CYS A 146 2.35 28.01 4.81
N GLY A 147 2.59 26.95 4.02
CA GLY A 147 3.91 26.37 3.78
C GLY A 147 4.99 27.36 3.29
N GLN A 148 5.65 28.03 4.24
CA GLN A 148 6.92 28.71 4.06
C GLN A 148 7.86 28.21 5.14
N GLU A 149 8.66 27.20 4.78
CA GLU A 149 10.08 27.06 5.10
C GLU A 149 10.66 25.93 4.22
#